data_AF-A0A6P2R149-F1
#
_entry.id   AF-A0A6P2R149-F1
#
_cell.length_a   1.000
_cell.length_b   1.000
_cell.length_c   1.000
_cell.angle_alpha   90.00
_cell.angle_beta   90.00
_cell.angle_gamma   90.00
#
_symmetry.space_group_name_H-M   'P 1'
#
loop_
_entity.id
_entity.type
_entity.pdbx_description
1 polymer ?
#
loop_
_entity_poly.entity_id
_entity_poly.type
_entity_poly.pdbx_seq_one_letter_code
_entity_poly.pdbx_strand_id
1 'polypeptide(L)'
;MITDFRFTSNFLNSHVFIIDGLTFGELQTGRQLYEDLLDLGYNEATSAAVEYRRVASSGELLQALGEIAEYARLGCKPIIHFECHGDADEGLQIGDSRDTVSWEAIEPLLRRINLASKCNLGVVMAACYGLYAITPLKIHRPTPFYFLIGPQDQVTAGTLRQEMSAFYQTLFRTGNLDAALACVPSCHPYHAERFLAVSFGKYLKRGCIGDARLKRVETVLTQLIWGGGIQNRSQMRAARKVLKQRTKADANGPAFTRYAKTFLAGRSCSFTFEQLLLWVKAGG
;
A
#
# COMPACT_ATOMS: atom_id res chain seq x y z
N MET A 1 22.04 -16.81 -14.84
CA MET A 1 21.03 -16.92 -13.78
C MET A 1 20.47 -15.53 -13.55
N ILE A 2 19.18 -15.30 -13.85
CA ILE A 2 18.57 -13.99 -13.61
C ILE A 2 18.27 -13.92 -12.11
N THR A 3 19.03 -13.04 -11.48
CA THR A 3 19.00 -12.59 -10.09
C THR A 3 17.59 -12.19 -9.66
N ASP A 4 17.22 -12.56 -8.44
CA ASP A 4 15.97 -12.15 -7.77
C ASP A 4 15.66 -10.67 -8.03
N PHE A 5 14.41 -10.38 -8.41
CA PHE A 5 13.95 -9.01 -8.53
C PHE A 5 13.76 -8.42 -7.14
N ARG A 6 14.79 -7.71 -6.68
CA ARG A 6 14.83 -7.07 -5.36
C ARG A 6 14.32 -5.64 -5.43
N PHE A 7 13.59 -5.27 -4.39
CA PHE A 7 13.17 -3.89 -4.13
C PHE A 7 14.00 -3.38 -2.96
N THR A 8 14.42 -2.11 -3.03
CA THR A 8 15.07 -1.45 -1.89
C THR A 8 14.30 -0.18 -1.61
N SER A 9 13.66 -0.16 -0.45
CA SER A 9 12.67 0.84 -0.13
C SER A 9 13.07 1.59 1.12
N ASN A 10 13.32 2.89 0.97
CA ASN A 10 13.71 3.75 2.09
C ASN A 10 12.46 4.44 2.64
N PHE A 11 12.14 4.21 3.90
CA PHE A 11 11.04 4.86 4.59
C PHE A 11 11.60 5.80 5.65
N LEU A 12 11.06 7.01 5.72
CA LEU A 12 11.35 7.93 6.82
C LEU A 12 10.26 7.80 7.87
N ASN A 13 10.61 7.73 9.14
CA ASN A 13 9.65 7.80 10.23
C ASN A 13 9.94 9.01 11.09
N SER A 14 8.98 9.91 11.23
CA SER A 14 9.07 11.00 12.20
C SER A 14 8.04 10.89 13.30
N HIS A 15 6.94 10.18 13.06
CA HIS A 15 5.86 10.00 14.04
C HIS A 15 5.28 8.59 13.97
N VAL A 16 4.88 8.06 15.12
CA VAL A 16 3.97 6.92 15.25
C VAL A 16 2.71 7.40 15.96
N PHE A 17 1.58 7.37 15.26
CA PHE A 17 0.26 7.65 15.83
C PHE A 17 -0.41 6.32 16.16
N ILE A 18 -0.64 6.06 17.45
CA ILE A 18 -1.41 4.91 17.92
C ILE A 18 -2.86 5.36 18.09
N ILE A 19 -3.72 4.88 17.21
CA ILE A 19 -5.17 5.07 17.24
C ILE A 19 -5.78 3.86 17.95
N ASP A 20 -6.22 4.06 19.19
CA ASP A 20 -6.80 3.01 20.03
C ASP A 20 -8.32 3.19 20.01
N GLY A 21 -9.03 2.21 19.45
CA GLY A 21 -10.48 2.13 19.39
C GLY A 21 -11.06 1.00 20.23
N LEU A 22 -10.28 0.38 21.12
CA LEU A 22 -10.75 -0.70 22.00
C LEU A 22 -11.74 -0.16 23.04
N THR A 23 -12.45 -1.05 23.74
CA THR A 23 -13.33 -0.69 24.86
C THR A 23 -12.55 -0.62 26.18
N PHE A 24 -13.13 -0.07 27.25
CA PHE A 24 -12.44 0.00 28.56
C PHE A 24 -12.30 -1.36 29.25
N GLY A 25 -13.19 -2.31 28.95
CA GLY A 25 -13.19 -3.65 29.55
C GLY A 25 -12.17 -4.61 28.95
N GLU A 26 -11.47 -4.18 27.90
CA GLU A 26 -10.57 -5.01 27.12
C GLU A 26 -9.11 -4.85 27.53
N LEU A 27 -8.26 -5.76 27.03
CA LEU A 27 -6.82 -5.62 27.17
C LEU A 27 -6.38 -4.35 26.45
N GLN A 28 -5.85 -3.36 27.18
CA GLN A 28 -5.45 -2.06 26.64
C GLN A 28 -4.10 -2.15 25.88
N THR A 29 -4.07 -2.91 24.80
CA THR A 29 -2.86 -3.20 24.00
C THR A 29 -2.27 -1.95 23.38
N GLY A 30 -3.10 -1.02 22.88
CA GLY A 30 -2.62 0.24 22.31
C GLY A 30 -1.93 1.14 23.34
N ARG A 31 -2.48 1.24 24.55
CA ARG A 31 -1.84 1.99 25.64
C ARG A 31 -0.52 1.35 26.09
N GLN A 32 -0.49 0.03 26.22
CA GLN A 32 0.74 -0.69 26.57
C GLN A 32 1.81 -0.50 25.51
N LEU A 33 1.45 -0.60 24.22
CA LEU A 33 2.37 -0.33 23.13
C LEU A 33 2.89 1.12 23.20
N TYR A 34 2.04 2.09 23.49
CA TYR A 34 2.47 3.48 23.65
C TYR A 34 3.56 3.61 24.73
N GLU A 35 3.33 3.02 25.90
CA GLU A 35 4.28 3.01 27.02
C GLU A 35 5.60 2.31 26.62
N ASP A 36 5.53 1.14 25.97
CA ASP A 36 6.70 0.42 25.44
C ASP A 36 7.52 1.29 24.46
N LEU A 37 6.85 2.02 23.56
CA LEU A 37 7.53 2.87 22.57
C LEU A 37 8.17 4.11 23.18
N LEU A 38 7.60 4.68 24.26
CA LEU A 38 8.23 5.78 24.99
C LEU A 38 9.52 5.33 25.65
N ASP A 39 9.51 4.16 26.29
CA ASP A 39 10.69 3.57 26.92
C ASP A 39 11.78 3.25 25.89
N LEU A 40 11.40 2.71 24.72
CA LEU A 40 12.34 2.50 23.61
C LEU A 40 12.91 3.81 23.08
N GLY A 41 12.08 4.85 22.92
CA GLY A 41 12.51 6.17 22.45
C GLY A 41 13.57 6.80 23.35
N TYR A 42 13.41 6.66 24.68
CA TYR A 42 14.38 7.12 25.66
C TYR A 42 15.71 6.34 25.59
N ASN A 43 15.65 5.02 25.43
CA ASN A 43 16.83 4.15 25.50
C ASN A 43 17.65 4.09 24.20
N GLU A 44 17.00 4.21 23.04
CA GLU A 44 17.62 3.99 21.73
C GLU A 44 17.86 5.30 20.95
N ALA A 45 17.63 6.46 21.58
CA ALA A 45 17.74 7.80 20.97
C ALA A 45 17.00 7.91 19.62
N THR A 46 15.83 7.28 19.52
CA THR A 46 15.02 7.30 18.30
C THR A 46 14.47 8.71 18.07
N SER A 47 14.39 9.16 16.82
CA SER A 47 13.90 10.50 16.48
C SER A 47 12.39 10.58 16.24
N ALA A 48 11.67 9.45 16.31
CA ALA A 48 10.25 9.42 16.05
C ALA A 48 9.44 9.81 17.29
N ALA A 49 8.55 10.79 17.16
CA ALA A 49 7.59 11.12 18.20
C ALA A 49 6.48 10.06 18.24
N VAL A 50 6.07 9.65 19.43
CA VAL A 50 4.98 8.69 19.62
C VAL A 50 3.78 9.43 20.21
N GLU A 51 2.61 9.28 19.59
CA GLU A 51 1.37 9.91 20.05
C GLU A 51 0.27 8.86 20.19
N TYR A 52 -0.39 8.83 21.35
CA TYR A 52 -1.52 7.96 21.63
C TYR A 52 -2.82 8.75 21.54
N ARG A 53 -3.78 8.22 20.75
CA ARG A 53 -5.10 8.79 20.54
C ARG A 53 -6.16 7.72 20.78
N ARG A 54 -6.88 7.84 21.89
CA ARG A 54 -8.10 7.06 22.10
C ARG A 54 -9.21 7.64 21.23
N VAL A 55 -9.96 6.78 20.54
CA VAL A 55 -11.16 7.14 19.78
C VAL A 55 -12.32 6.27 20.25
N ALA A 56 -13.44 6.89 20.61
CA ALA A 56 -14.62 6.22 21.15
C ALA A 56 -15.76 6.09 20.12
N SER A 57 -15.61 6.69 18.94
CA SER A 57 -16.62 6.66 17.88
C SER A 57 -15.99 6.72 16.49
N SER A 58 -16.78 6.37 15.48
CA SER A 58 -16.42 6.56 14.07
C SER A 58 -16.07 8.02 13.75
N GLY A 59 -16.81 8.98 14.31
CA GLY A 59 -16.57 10.43 14.13
C GLY A 59 -15.21 10.87 14.66
N GLU A 60 -14.83 10.41 15.85
CA GLU A 60 -13.52 10.69 16.45
C GLU A 60 -12.38 10.07 15.65
N LEU A 61 -12.57 8.84 15.12
CA LEU A 61 -11.60 8.23 14.22
C LEU A 61 -11.38 9.07 12.96
N LEU A 62 -12.48 9.51 12.33
CA LEU A 62 -12.42 10.35 11.12
C LEU A 62 -11.73 11.69 11.40
N GLN A 63 -12.01 12.30 12.55
CA GLN A 63 -11.34 13.52 12.98
C GLN A 63 -9.83 13.30 13.18
N ALA A 64 -9.43 12.23 13.88
CA ALA A 64 -8.03 11.92 14.14
C ALA A 64 -7.24 11.70 12.84
N LEU A 65 -7.81 10.99 11.86
CA LEU A 65 -7.19 10.81 10.54
C LEU A 65 -7.11 12.12 9.75
N GLY A 66 -8.10 13.01 9.91
CA GLY A 66 -8.08 14.35 9.33
C GLY A 66 -6.93 15.21 9.88
N GLU A 67 -6.73 15.19 11.19
CA GLU A 67 -5.62 15.91 11.85
C GLU A 67 -4.25 15.36 11.42
N ILE A 68 -4.10 14.03 11.35
CA ILE A 68 -2.86 13.39 10.87
C ILE A 68 -2.55 13.80 9.43
N ALA A 69 -3.57 14.00 8.58
CA ALA A 69 -3.37 14.52 7.23
C ALA A 69 -2.77 15.93 7.24
N GLU A 70 -3.19 16.79 8.17
CA GLU A 70 -2.61 18.13 8.35
C GLU A 70 -1.17 18.07 8.86
N TYR A 71 -0.85 17.19 9.84
CA TYR A 71 0.53 16.95 10.24
C TYR A 71 1.40 16.49 9.07
N ALA A 72 0.89 15.56 8.25
CA ALA A 72 1.59 15.07 7.06
C ALA A 72 1.87 16.20 6.05
N ARG A 73 0.91 17.12 5.87
CA ARG A 73 1.05 18.30 5.01
C ARG A 73 2.13 19.25 5.52
N LEU A 74 2.30 19.36 6.84
CA LEU A 74 3.36 20.14 7.49
C LEU A 74 4.73 19.44 7.49
N GLY A 75 4.84 18.24 6.90
CA GLY A 75 6.10 17.53 6.72
C GLY A 75 6.22 16.23 7.51
N CYS A 76 5.23 15.89 8.34
CA CYS A 76 5.23 14.62 9.08
C CYS A 76 5.35 13.40 8.13
N LYS A 77 6.01 12.36 8.65
CA LYS A 77 6.25 11.07 8.00
C LYS A 77 5.68 9.98 8.90
N PRO A 78 4.34 9.80 8.86
CA PRO A 78 3.64 9.00 9.86
C PRO A 78 3.71 7.50 9.58
N ILE A 79 3.85 6.73 10.67
CA ILE A 79 3.20 5.42 10.78
C ILE A 79 1.91 5.63 11.56
N ILE A 80 0.79 5.11 11.05
CA ILE A 80 -0.46 5.03 11.80
C ILE A 80 -0.66 3.58 12.22
N HIS A 81 -0.74 3.38 13.53
CA HIS A 81 -1.01 2.11 14.17
C HIS A 81 -2.45 2.11 14.67
N PHE A 82 -3.24 1.12 14.27
CA PHE A 82 -4.61 0.96 14.71
C PHE A 82 -4.72 -0.21 15.65
N GLU A 83 -5.30 0.02 16.83
CA GLU A 83 -5.61 -0.97 17.85
C GLU A 83 -7.12 -0.98 18.05
N CYS A 84 -7.80 -1.92 17.40
CA CYS A 84 -9.26 -2.02 17.40
C CYS A 84 -9.69 -3.41 16.93
N HIS A 85 -10.97 -3.72 17.10
CA HIS A 85 -11.54 -4.91 16.46
C HIS A 85 -11.68 -4.69 14.96
N GLY A 86 -11.63 -5.80 14.23
CA GLY A 86 -11.86 -5.80 12.80
C GLY A 86 -12.75 -6.96 12.40
N ASP A 87 -13.58 -6.70 11.40
CA ASP A 87 -14.47 -7.65 10.78
C ASP A 87 -14.22 -7.68 9.26
N ALA A 88 -14.38 -8.86 8.66
CA ALA A 88 -14.12 -9.05 7.24
C ALA A 88 -15.05 -8.20 6.36
N ASP A 89 -16.31 -8.02 6.78
CA ASP A 89 -17.36 -7.36 6.03
C ASP A 89 -17.65 -5.95 6.54
N GLU A 90 -17.64 -5.73 7.87
CA GLU A 90 -18.03 -4.44 8.47
C GLU A 90 -16.86 -3.43 8.60
N GLY A 91 -15.62 -3.90 8.55
CA GLY A 91 -14.44 -3.06 8.73
C GLY A 91 -13.99 -2.95 10.18
N LEU A 92 -13.56 -1.75 10.61
CA LEU A 92 -13.12 -1.51 11.98
C LEU A 92 -14.32 -1.30 12.90
N GLN A 93 -14.26 -1.87 14.10
CA GLN A 93 -15.22 -1.62 15.17
C GLN A 93 -14.56 -0.76 16.26
N ILE A 94 -15.21 0.35 16.60
CA ILE A 94 -14.66 1.40 17.47
C ILE A 94 -15.53 1.61 18.70
N GLY A 95 -14.89 1.65 19.87
CA GLY A 95 -15.47 2.08 21.13
C GLY A 95 -16.57 1.17 21.67
N ASP A 96 -17.18 1.61 22.77
CA ASP A 96 -18.19 0.83 23.50
C ASP A 96 -19.50 0.67 22.71
N SER A 97 -19.79 1.61 21.79
CA SER A 97 -20.95 1.52 20.88
C SER A 97 -20.75 0.54 19.74
N ARG A 98 -19.50 0.04 19.54
CA ARG A 98 -19.10 -0.79 18.39
C ARG A 98 -19.44 -0.13 17.06
N ASP A 99 -19.19 1.17 16.97
CA ASP A 99 -19.32 1.93 15.73
C ASP A 99 -18.47 1.28 14.64
N THR A 100 -19.06 0.99 13.48
CA THR A 100 -18.34 0.36 12.37
C THR A 100 -17.85 1.40 11.35
N VAL A 101 -16.64 1.20 10.85
CA VAL A 101 -16.07 1.96 9.73
C VAL A 101 -15.55 0.98 8.68
N SER A 102 -16.28 0.88 7.57
CA SER A 102 -15.93 -0.01 6.45
C SER A 102 -14.52 0.25 5.90
N TRP A 103 -13.90 -0.81 5.35
CA TRP A 103 -12.61 -0.73 4.68
C TRP A 103 -12.63 0.28 3.52
N GLU A 104 -13.73 0.37 2.78
CA GLU A 104 -13.95 1.33 1.70
C GLU A 104 -13.99 2.78 2.18
N ALA A 105 -14.47 3.04 3.40
CA ALA A 105 -14.52 4.37 3.99
C ALA A 105 -13.14 4.82 4.50
N ILE A 106 -12.31 3.90 4.99
CA ILE A 106 -10.96 4.19 5.52
C ILE A 106 -9.97 4.49 4.40
N GLU A 107 -10.03 3.74 3.30
CA GLU A 107 -9.12 3.87 2.16
C GLU A 107 -8.90 5.32 1.66
N PRO A 108 -9.94 6.10 1.34
CA PRO A 108 -9.76 7.47 0.86
C PRO A 108 -9.13 8.40 1.92
N LEU A 109 -9.35 8.14 3.21
CA LEU A 109 -8.73 8.92 4.30
C LEU A 109 -7.23 8.65 4.36
N LEU A 110 -6.84 7.37 4.35
CA LEU A 110 -5.41 6.98 4.30
C LEU A 110 -4.73 7.53 3.05
N ARG A 111 -5.39 7.48 1.88
CA ARG A 111 -4.87 8.09 0.64
C ARG A 111 -4.59 9.57 0.78
N ARG A 112 -5.47 10.34 1.42
CA ARG A 112 -5.23 11.77 1.67
C ARG A 112 -3.97 11.99 2.50
N ILE A 113 -3.77 11.21 3.55
CA ILE A 113 -2.59 11.27 4.41
C ILE A 113 -1.33 10.88 3.61
N ASN A 114 -1.39 9.79 2.82
CA ASN A 114 -0.24 9.32 2.05
C ASN A 114 0.15 10.29 0.93
N LEU A 115 -0.81 10.97 0.32
CA LEU A 115 -0.55 12.08 -0.60
C LEU A 115 0.16 13.24 0.09
N ALA A 116 -0.36 13.66 1.25
CA ALA A 116 0.25 14.73 2.04
C ALA A 116 1.68 14.37 2.50
N SER A 117 1.93 13.09 2.82
CA SER A 117 3.24 12.61 3.26
C SER A 117 4.22 12.32 2.10
N LYS A 118 3.82 12.53 0.84
CA LYS A 118 4.59 12.24 -0.39
C LYS A 118 4.89 10.75 -0.56
N CYS A 119 3.85 9.93 -0.42
CA CYS A 119 3.90 8.47 -0.47
C CYS A 119 4.85 7.88 0.59
N ASN A 120 4.69 8.32 1.84
CA ASN A 120 5.48 7.88 2.98
C ASN A 120 4.57 7.57 4.18
N LEU A 121 3.32 7.17 3.97
CA LEU A 121 2.49 6.66 5.05
C LEU A 121 2.79 5.17 5.26
N GLY A 122 3.18 4.80 6.46
CA GLY A 122 3.14 3.42 6.93
C GLY A 122 1.83 3.15 7.67
N VAL A 123 1.24 1.98 7.49
CA VAL A 123 0.02 1.57 8.22
C VAL A 123 0.27 0.25 8.92
N VAL A 124 -0.06 0.20 10.21
CA VAL A 124 -0.09 -1.02 11.01
C VAL A 124 -1.51 -1.24 11.47
N MET A 125 -2.15 -2.30 10.99
CA MET A 125 -3.49 -2.71 11.39
C MET A 125 -3.38 -3.84 12.40
N ALA A 126 -3.32 -3.53 13.69
CA ALA A 126 -3.48 -4.50 14.77
C ALA A 126 -4.98 -4.77 15.01
N ALA A 127 -5.64 -5.27 13.96
CA ALA A 127 -7.05 -5.60 13.93
C ALA A 127 -7.26 -6.85 13.08
N CYS A 128 -8.20 -7.73 13.45
CA CYS A 128 -8.56 -8.89 12.64
C CYS A 128 -8.93 -8.45 11.22
N TYR A 129 -8.53 -9.23 10.21
CA TYR A 129 -8.75 -8.88 8.79
C TYR A 129 -8.16 -7.52 8.37
N GLY A 130 -7.22 -6.94 9.13
CA GLY A 130 -6.65 -5.62 8.85
C GLY A 130 -6.05 -5.44 7.45
N LEU A 131 -5.65 -6.54 6.79
CA LEU A 131 -5.18 -6.50 5.39
C LEU A 131 -6.31 -6.17 4.39
N TYR A 132 -7.58 -6.30 4.77
CA TYR A 132 -8.73 -6.01 3.89
C TYR A 132 -8.89 -4.51 3.62
N ALA A 133 -8.22 -3.65 4.40
CA ALA A 133 -8.01 -2.24 4.06
C ALA A 133 -7.36 -2.04 2.67
N ILE A 134 -6.77 -3.09 2.09
CA ILE A 134 -6.40 -3.16 0.67
C ILE A 134 -7.67 -3.42 -0.17
N THR A 135 -8.57 -2.45 -0.24
CA THR A 135 -9.69 -2.48 -1.20
C THR A 135 -9.16 -2.21 -2.62
N PRO A 136 -9.78 -2.72 -3.71
CA PRO A 136 -9.07 -2.99 -4.97
C PRO A 136 -8.26 -1.81 -5.50
N LEU A 137 -6.95 -1.89 -5.28
CA LEU A 137 -5.99 -0.85 -5.65
C LEU A 137 -5.82 -0.83 -7.16
N LYS A 138 -5.77 0.38 -7.71
CA LYS A 138 -5.53 0.58 -9.15
C LYS A 138 -4.33 1.49 -9.34
N ILE A 139 -3.37 1.05 -10.12
CA ILE A 139 -2.12 1.78 -10.37
C ILE A 139 -2.29 3.11 -11.11
N HIS A 140 -3.48 3.44 -11.62
CA HIS A 140 -3.77 4.74 -12.25
C HIS A 140 -4.20 5.84 -11.27
N ARG A 141 -4.14 5.57 -9.97
CA ARG A 141 -4.50 6.52 -8.91
C ARG A 141 -3.52 6.35 -7.73
N PRO A 142 -3.29 7.37 -6.91
CA PRO A 142 -2.35 7.29 -5.80
C PRO A 142 -2.68 6.14 -4.83
N THR A 143 -1.64 5.42 -4.38
CA THR A 143 -1.76 4.38 -3.36
C THR A 143 -2.19 4.97 -2.01
N PRO A 144 -3.04 4.29 -1.22
CA PRO A 144 -3.47 4.77 0.09
C PRO A 144 -2.37 4.79 1.15
N PHE A 145 -1.32 3.97 0.96
CA PHE A 145 -0.19 3.86 1.87
C PHE A 145 1.03 3.32 1.13
N TYR A 146 2.22 3.58 1.65
CA TYR A 146 3.47 3.05 1.11
C TYR A 146 3.65 1.58 1.48
N PHE A 147 3.42 1.25 2.75
CA PHE A 147 3.30 -0.11 3.23
C PHE A 147 2.11 -0.23 4.17
N LEU A 148 1.56 -1.45 4.26
CA LEU A 148 0.59 -1.82 5.26
C LEU A 148 0.98 -3.18 5.82
N ILE A 149 0.84 -3.36 7.13
CA ILE A 149 0.94 -4.67 7.77
C ILE A 149 -0.36 -4.93 8.52
N GLY A 150 -0.84 -6.17 8.46
CA GLY A 150 -1.99 -6.58 9.24
C GLY A 150 -2.34 -8.05 9.03
N PRO A 151 -3.16 -8.63 9.92
CA PRO A 151 -3.71 -9.97 9.76
C PRO A 151 -4.57 -10.11 8.50
N GLN A 152 -4.54 -11.28 7.86
CA GLN A 152 -5.52 -11.66 6.84
C GLN A 152 -6.78 -12.30 7.43
N ASP A 153 -6.66 -12.85 8.64
CA ASP A 153 -7.69 -13.62 9.32
C ASP A 153 -7.82 -13.14 10.78
N GLN A 154 -8.52 -13.91 11.61
CA GLN A 154 -8.58 -13.69 13.05
C GLN A 154 -7.22 -13.92 13.72
N VAL A 155 -6.91 -13.09 14.71
CA VAL A 155 -5.70 -13.19 15.53
C VAL A 155 -6.02 -12.78 16.96
N THR A 156 -5.33 -13.38 17.94
CA THR A 156 -5.57 -13.03 19.34
C THR A 156 -4.88 -11.72 19.72
N ALA A 157 -5.51 -10.94 20.60
CA ALA A 157 -4.92 -9.70 21.13
C ALA A 157 -3.57 -9.95 21.83
N GLY A 158 -3.43 -11.10 22.51
CA GLY A 158 -2.16 -11.49 23.15
C GLY A 158 -1.02 -11.69 22.15
N THR A 159 -1.31 -12.33 21.01
CA THR A 159 -0.36 -12.51 19.90
C THR A 159 0.03 -11.17 19.29
N LEU A 160 -0.95 -10.35 18.90
CA LEU A 160 -0.68 -9.04 18.29
C LEU A 160 0.17 -8.16 19.21
N ARG A 161 -0.15 -8.10 20.51
CA ARG A 161 0.62 -7.33 21.48
C ARG A 161 2.11 -7.72 21.48
N GLN A 162 2.41 -9.02 21.56
CA GLN A 162 3.79 -9.50 21.58
C GLN A 162 4.52 -9.18 20.27
N GLU A 163 3.87 -9.45 19.14
CA GLU A 163 4.46 -9.26 17.81
C GLU A 163 4.66 -7.77 17.48
N MET A 164 3.72 -6.88 17.85
CA MET A 164 3.84 -5.44 17.60
C MET A 164 4.95 -4.80 18.42
N SER A 165 5.13 -5.20 19.68
CA SER A 165 6.26 -4.73 20.50
C SER A 165 7.60 -5.15 19.87
N ALA A 166 7.72 -6.42 19.46
CA ALA A 166 8.91 -6.92 18.76
C ALA A 166 9.15 -6.25 17.40
N PHE A 167 8.08 -5.94 16.66
CA PHE A 167 8.15 -5.22 15.38
C PHE A 167 8.78 -3.84 15.56
N TYR A 168 8.25 -3.00 16.45
CA TYR A 168 8.76 -1.65 16.62
C TYR A 168 10.15 -1.63 17.25
N GLN A 169 10.44 -2.53 18.19
CA GLN A 169 11.78 -2.66 18.75
C GLN A 169 12.81 -2.95 17.66
N THR A 170 12.54 -3.91 16.77
CA THR A 170 13.43 -4.20 15.64
C THR A 170 13.49 -3.03 14.65
N LEU A 171 12.34 -2.44 14.31
CA LEU A 171 12.27 -1.34 13.36
C LEU A 171 13.09 -0.14 13.82
N PHE A 172 12.95 0.27 15.08
CA PHE A 172 13.62 1.45 15.62
C PHE A 172 15.12 1.22 15.83
N ARG A 173 15.52 0.01 16.27
CA ARG A 173 16.94 -0.33 16.45
C ARG A 173 17.71 -0.46 15.14
N THR A 174 17.09 -1.07 14.14
CA THR A 174 17.80 -1.47 12.91
C THR A 174 17.52 -0.56 11.73
N GLY A 175 16.42 0.20 11.76
CA GLY A 175 15.91 0.91 10.60
C GLY A 175 15.47 -0.02 9.45
N ASN A 176 15.38 -1.32 9.68
CA ASN A 176 15.13 -2.32 8.64
C ASN A 176 13.71 -2.88 8.76
N LEU A 177 12.84 -2.48 7.82
CA LEU A 177 11.45 -2.94 7.77
C LEU A 177 11.34 -4.44 7.52
N ASP A 178 12.19 -5.04 6.68
CA ASP A 178 12.13 -6.49 6.41
C ASP A 178 12.49 -7.30 7.66
N ALA A 179 13.47 -6.83 8.44
CA ALA A 179 13.80 -7.44 9.73
C ALA A 179 12.64 -7.30 10.73
N ALA A 180 11.99 -6.13 10.77
CA ALA A 180 10.82 -5.92 11.63
C ALA A 180 9.63 -6.80 11.21
N LEU A 181 9.39 -6.95 9.90
CA LEU A 181 8.35 -7.82 9.35
C LEU A 181 8.52 -9.29 9.73
N ALA A 182 9.76 -9.75 9.91
CA ALA A 182 10.03 -11.11 10.39
C ALA A 182 9.56 -11.34 11.85
N CYS A 183 9.34 -10.28 12.63
CA CYS A 183 8.84 -10.35 14.00
C CYS A 183 7.31 -10.48 14.10
N VAL A 184 6.57 -10.36 12.99
CA VAL A 184 5.10 -10.36 12.97
C VAL A 184 4.53 -11.47 12.08
N PRO A 185 4.80 -12.76 12.37
CA PRO A 185 4.37 -13.86 11.53
C PRO A 185 2.85 -14.00 11.39
N SER A 186 2.06 -13.40 12.28
CA SER A 186 0.59 -13.34 12.14
C SER A 186 0.12 -12.28 11.14
N CYS A 187 0.99 -11.34 10.76
CA CYS A 187 0.70 -10.26 9.84
C CYS A 187 1.26 -10.52 8.44
N HIS A 188 0.57 -9.98 7.44
CA HIS A 188 1.01 -10.00 6.06
C HIS A 188 1.38 -8.59 5.59
N PRO A 189 2.48 -8.43 4.83
CA PRO A 189 2.86 -7.14 4.31
C PRO A 189 2.24 -6.85 2.95
N TYR A 190 1.79 -5.61 2.79
CA TYR A 190 1.64 -4.94 1.51
C TYR A 190 2.77 -3.92 1.32
N HIS A 191 3.27 -3.81 0.08
CA HIS A 191 4.24 -2.81 -0.31
C HIS A 191 3.90 -2.21 -1.67
N ALA A 192 3.83 -0.87 -1.75
CA ALA A 192 3.36 -0.17 -2.94
C ALA A 192 4.20 -0.46 -4.19
N GLU A 193 5.52 -0.46 -4.08
CA GLU A 193 6.39 -0.72 -5.24
C GLU A 193 6.28 -2.14 -5.77
N ARG A 194 6.11 -3.11 -4.86
CA ARG A 194 5.87 -4.52 -5.22
C ARG A 194 4.54 -4.65 -5.93
N PHE A 195 3.49 -4.00 -5.41
CA PHE A 195 2.17 -3.98 -6.04
C PHE A 195 2.22 -3.35 -7.45
N LEU A 196 2.93 -2.23 -7.61
CA LEU A 196 3.13 -1.57 -8.89
C LEU A 196 3.84 -2.51 -9.89
N ALA A 197 4.94 -3.13 -9.47
CA ALA A 197 5.71 -4.06 -10.31
C ALA A 197 4.86 -5.26 -10.77
N VAL A 198 4.18 -5.92 -9.83
CA VAL A 198 3.32 -7.08 -10.13
C VAL A 198 2.15 -6.68 -11.03
N SER A 199 1.49 -5.55 -10.74
CA SER A 199 0.34 -5.07 -11.52
C SER A 199 0.74 -4.68 -12.95
N PHE A 200 1.82 -3.92 -13.10
CA PHE A 200 2.30 -3.52 -14.41
C PHE A 200 2.91 -4.71 -15.18
N GLY A 201 3.61 -5.61 -14.49
CA GLY A 201 4.11 -6.86 -15.06
C GLY A 201 2.99 -7.74 -15.61
N LYS A 202 1.89 -7.89 -14.87
CA LYS A 202 0.67 -8.57 -15.36
C LYS A 202 0.10 -7.89 -16.62
N TYR A 203 0.08 -6.56 -16.68
CA TYR A 203 -0.32 -5.82 -17.88
C TYR A 203 0.59 -6.14 -19.08
N LEU A 204 1.91 -6.16 -18.89
CA LEU A 204 2.87 -6.51 -19.94
C LEU A 204 2.67 -7.96 -20.43
N LYS A 205 2.54 -8.92 -19.52
CA LYS A 205 2.31 -10.34 -19.88
C LYS A 205 1.00 -10.54 -20.64
N ARG A 206 -0.08 -9.88 -20.22
CA ARG A 206 -1.42 -10.05 -20.79
C ARG A 206 -1.66 -9.29 -22.09
N GLY A 207 -0.77 -8.37 -22.49
CA GLY A 207 -1.06 -7.51 -23.63
C GLY A 207 0.14 -6.98 -24.41
N CYS A 208 1.38 -7.29 -24.01
CA CYS A 208 2.58 -6.74 -24.66
C CYS A 208 3.64 -7.79 -25.02
N ILE A 209 3.45 -9.07 -24.64
CA ILE A 209 4.38 -10.16 -24.88
C ILE A 209 3.66 -11.33 -25.58
N GLY A 210 4.37 -12.01 -26.50
CA GLY A 210 3.90 -13.24 -27.15
C GLY A 210 2.54 -13.14 -27.84
N ASP A 211 1.77 -14.23 -27.81
CA ASP A 211 0.46 -14.32 -28.45
C ASP A 211 -0.59 -13.40 -27.82
N ALA A 212 -0.47 -13.11 -26.52
CA ALA A 212 -1.36 -12.19 -25.82
C ALA A 212 -1.29 -10.77 -26.43
N ARG A 213 -0.11 -10.33 -26.87
CA ARG A 213 0.06 -9.09 -27.62
C ARG A 213 -0.68 -9.11 -28.96
N LEU A 214 -0.58 -10.21 -29.71
CA LEU A 214 -1.26 -10.32 -31.01
C LEU A 214 -2.78 -10.25 -30.83
N LYS A 215 -3.33 -10.97 -29.83
CA LYS A 215 -4.75 -10.90 -29.46
C LYS A 215 -5.19 -9.48 -29.10
N ARG A 216 -4.36 -8.74 -28.35
CA ARG A 216 -4.63 -7.33 -28.02
C ARG A 216 -4.69 -6.46 -29.27
N VAL A 217 -3.75 -6.62 -30.19
CA VAL A 217 -3.74 -5.84 -31.45
C VAL A 217 -5.04 -6.06 -32.23
N GLU A 218 -5.47 -7.32 -32.37
CA GLU A 218 -6.70 -7.64 -33.10
C GLU A 218 -7.96 -7.16 -32.37
N THR A 219 -7.97 -7.20 -31.02
CA THR A 219 -9.08 -6.67 -30.21
C THR A 219 -9.25 -5.16 -30.42
N VAL A 220 -8.16 -4.40 -30.29
CA VAL A 220 -8.20 -2.94 -30.48
C VAL A 220 -8.53 -2.57 -31.93
N LEU A 221 -8.00 -3.33 -32.90
CA LEU A 221 -8.33 -3.12 -34.31
C LEU A 221 -9.83 -3.33 -34.58
N THR A 222 -10.42 -4.37 -34.00
CA THR A 222 -11.87 -4.66 -34.10
C THR A 222 -12.70 -3.52 -33.52
N GLN A 223 -12.31 -2.98 -32.37
CA GLN A 223 -12.97 -1.82 -31.75
C GLN A 223 -12.90 -0.57 -32.63
N LEU A 224 -11.76 -0.30 -33.27
CA LEU A 224 -11.61 0.83 -34.19
C LEU A 224 -12.49 0.70 -35.45
N ILE A 225 -12.70 -0.53 -35.94
CA ILE A 225 -13.60 -0.80 -37.06
C ILE A 225 -15.05 -0.53 -36.64
N TRP A 226 -15.48 -1.08 -35.51
CA TRP A 226 -16.84 -0.88 -35.00
C TRP A 226 -17.15 0.58 -34.65
N GLY A 227 -16.15 1.32 -34.16
CA GLY A 227 -16.28 2.76 -33.90
C GLY A 227 -16.25 3.65 -35.15
N GLY A 228 -16.22 3.09 -36.37
CA GLY A 228 -16.18 3.86 -37.61
C GLY A 228 -14.84 4.54 -37.92
N GLY A 229 -13.81 4.29 -37.12
CA GLY A 229 -12.48 4.91 -37.27
C GLY A 229 -11.62 4.30 -38.37
N ILE A 230 -12.06 3.20 -39.00
CA ILE A 230 -11.39 2.54 -40.12
C ILE A 230 -12.43 2.25 -41.21
N GLN A 231 -12.23 2.86 -42.38
CA GLN A 231 -13.18 2.80 -43.50
C GLN A 231 -12.68 1.94 -44.67
N ASN A 232 -11.38 1.62 -44.73
CA ASN A 232 -10.82 0.85 -45.83
C ASN A 232 -9.61 -0.03 -45.43
N ARG A 233 -9.20 -0.90 -46.37
CA ARG A 233 -8.10 -1.86 -46.16
C ARG A 233 -6.73 -1.20 -45.92
N SER A 234 -6.45 -0.04 -46.52
CA SER A 234 -5.16 0.65 -46.33
C SER A 234 -5.07 1.25 -44.94
N GLN A 235 -6.13 1.90 -44.45
CA GLN A 235 -6.25 2.39 -43.06
C GLN A 235 -6.13 1.24 -42.05
N MET A 236 -6.76 0.10 -42.31
CA MET A 236 -6.65 -1.09 -41.45
C MET A 236 -5.20 -1.58 -41.34
N ARG A 237 -4.48 -1.68 -42.46
CA ARG A 237 -3.07 -2.10 -42.48
C ARG A 237 -2.18 -1.11 -41.73
N ALA A 238 -2.40 0.20 -41.93
CA ALA A 238 -1.67 1.24 -41.23
C ALA A 238 -1.93 1.20 -39.71
N ALA A 239 -3.19 1.10 -39.30
CA ALA A 239 -3.58 0.98 -37.89
C ALA A 239 -2.96 -0.25 -37.24
N ARG A 240 -3.02 -1.42 -37.88
CA ARG A 240 -2.38 -2.65 -37.39
C ARG A 240 -0.87 -2.47 -37.23
N LYS A 241 -0.18 -1.83 -38.18
CA LYS A 241 1.27 -1.54 -38.09
C LYS A 241 1.58 -0.67 -36.86
N VAL A 242 0.82 0.40 -36.66
CA VAL A 242 0.96 1.29 -35.49
C VAL A 242 0.69 0.55 -34.18
N LEU A 243 -0.40 -0.22 -34.10
CA LEU A 243 -0.76 -1.01 -32.91
C LEU A 243 0.31 -2.05 -32.58
N LYS A 244 0.85 -2.76 -33.58
CA LYS A 244 1.97 -3.68 -33.39
C LYS A 244 3.17 -2.97 -32.78
N GLN A 245 3.52 -1.76 -33.24
CA GLN A 245 4.64 -1.03 -32.68
C GLN A 245 4.38 -0.55 -31.24
N ARG A 246 3.20 0.01 -30.97
CA ARG A 246 2.82 0.54 -29.63
C ARG A 246 2.65 -0.54 -28.56
N THR A 247 2.25 -1.74 -28.96
CA THR A 247 2.01 -2.85 -28.02
C THR A 247 3.26 -3.66 -27.69
N LYS A 248 4.43 -3.35 -28.28
CA LYS A 248 5.67 -4.02 -27.87
C LYS A 248 5.99 -3.70 -26.42
N ALA A 249 6.48 -4.69 -25.67
CA ALA A 249 6.76 -4.51 -24.25
C ALA A 249 7.76 -3.38 -23.99
N ASP A 250 8.87 -3.32 -24.74
CA ASP A 250 9.88 -2.24 -24.69
C ASP A 250 9.29 -0.83 -24.94
N ALA A 251 8.25 -0.71 -25.76
CA ALA A 251 7.58 0.56 -26.04
C ALA A 251 6.72 1.10 -24.86
N ASN A 252 6.57 0.34 -23.76
CA ASN A 252 5.70 0.72 -22.64
C ASN A 252 6.41 1.47 -21.51
N GLY A 253 7.70 1.81 -21.64
CA GLY A 253 8.44 2.62 -20.67
C GLY A 253 7.74 3.95 -20.31
N PRO A 254 7.29 4.77 -21.28
CA PRO A 254 6.55 6.00 -20.99
C PRO A 254 5.24 5.77 -20.24
N ALA A 255 4.56 4.65 -20.50
CA ALA A 255 3.37 4.28 -19.74
C ALA A 255 3.75 3.93 -18.30
N PHE A 256 4.77 3.10 -18.09
CA PHE A 256 5.28 2.77 -16.76
C PHE A 256 5.61 4.03 -15.96
N THR A 257 6.39 4.96 -16.52
CA THR A 257 6.75 6.23 -15.85
C THR A 257 5.51 7.00 -15.40
N ARG A 258 4.47 7.07 -16.25
CA ARG A 258 3.21 7.75 -15.89
C ARG A 258 2.49 7.04 -14.74
N TYR A 259 2.39 5.71 -14.78
CA TYR A 259 1.75 4.94 -13.70
C TYR A 259 2.54 5.02 -12.40
N ALA A 260 3.87 4.87 -12.45
CA ALA A 260 4.73 4.99 -11.27
C ALA A 260 4.60 6.38 -10.62
N LYS A 261 4.68 7.45 -11.42
CA LYS A 261 4.51 8.83 -10.94
C LYS A 261 3.14 9.06 -10.30
N THR A 262 2.09 8.47 -10.87
CA THR A 262 0.71 8.62 -10.36
C THR A 262 0.50 7.80 -9.09
N PHE A 263 0.95 6.56 -9.08
CA PHE A 263 0.71 5.59 -8.00
C PHE A 263 1.52 5.91 -6.75
N LEU A 264 2.82 6.20 -6.92
CA LEU A 264 3.75 6.52 -5.82
C LEU A 264 3.79 8.01 -5.49
N ALA A 265 2.92 8.83 -6.09
CA ALA A 265 2.67 10.25 -5.82
C ALA A 265 3.66 10.97 -4.86
N GLY A 266 4.82 11.36 -5.38
CA GLY A 266 5.87 12.07 -4.63
C GLY A 266 7.09 11.23 -4.24
N ARG A 267 7.06 9.91 -4.51
CA ARG A 267 8.18 8.98 -4.33
C ARG A 267 8.68 8.42 -5.66
N SER A 268 9.99 8.32 -5.78
CA SER A 268 10.66 7.64 -6.90
C SER A 268 10.63 6.12 -6.69
N CYS A 269 10.43 5.37 -7.77
CA CYS A 269 10.51 3.91 -7.73
C CYS A 269 11.96 3.46 -7.53
N SER A 270 12.17 2.38 -6.76
CA SER A 270 13.50 1.81 -6.49
C SER A 270 14.08 1.02 -7.66
N PHE A 271 13.30 0.80 -8.72
CA PHE A 271 13.70 0.01 -9.88
C PHE A 271 13.33 0.72 -11.19
N THR A 272 14.08 0.40 -12.23
CA THR A 272 13.85 0.93 -13.58
C THR A 272 12.87 0.07 -14.37
N PHE A 273 12.30 0.65 -15.43
CA PHE A 273 11.43 -0.11 -16.33
C PHE A 273 12.15 -1.30 -16.98
N GLU A 274 13.44 -1.16 -17.29
CA GLU A 274 14.28 -2.20 -17.89
C GLU A 274 14.44 -3.38 -16.93
N GLN A 275 14.69 -3.12 -15.64
CA GLN A 275 14.77 -4.16 -14.62
C GLN A 275 13.45 -4.91 -14.48
N LEU A 276 12.32 -4.19 -14.44
CA LEU A 276 10.99 -4.79 -14.43
C LEU A 276 10.75 -5.66 -15.68
N LEU A 277 11.11 -5.16 -16.86
CA LEU A 277 10.90 -5.87 -18.12
C LEU A 277 11.73 -7.16 -18.20
N LEU A 278 12.97 -7.15 -17.70
CA LEU A 278 13.81 -8.34 -17.59
C LEU A 278 13.19 -9.37 -16.65
N TRP A 279 12.74 -8.96 -15.47
CA TRP A 279 12.06 -9.83 -14.51
C TRP A 279 10.79 -10.47 -15.09
N VAL A 280 9.96 -9.67 -15.77
CA VAL A 280 8.73 -10.16 -16.42
C VAL A 280 9.04 -11.21 -17.50
N LYS A 281 10.08 -10.99 -18.31
CA LYS A 281 10.51 -11.93 -19.36
C LYS A 281 11.13 -13.21 -18.79
N ALA A 282 11.72 -13.15 -17.61
CA ALA A 282 12.32 -14.29 -16.92
C ALA A 282 11.30 -15.22 -16.23
N GLY A 283 10.00 -14.90 -16.30
CA GLY A 283 8.94 -15.74 -15.73
C GLY A 283 8.33 -15.21 -14.44
N GLY A 284 8.71 -14.01 -13.97
CA GLY A 284 8.31 -13.40 -12.69
C GLY A 284 6.83 -13.40 -12.31
#